data_AF-A0A4S8JF92-F1
#
_entry.id   AF-A0A4S8JF92-F1
#
_cell.length_a   1.000
_cell.length_b   1.000
_cell.length_c   1.000
_cell.angle_alpha   90.00
_cell.angle_beta   90.00
_cell.angle_gamma   90.00
#
_symmetry.space_group_name_H-M   'P 1'
#
loop_
_entity.id
_entity.type
_entity.pdbx_description
1 polymer ?
#
loop_
_entity_poly.entity_id
_entity_poly.type
_entity_poly.pdbx_seq_one_letter_code
_entity_poly.pdbx_strand_id
1 'polypeptide(L)'
;MGTTARFLHFPPPLPSPPRPKPRPLFSLLRPSLALSPNSPLPHKFPSLTLSLRPNHKHLALPPQALSKTSSLPLPSFDLDLDLDRVTPLAVCKWSAVLAIAIAAVKKAVSLVLNPFFWTYFSWTWIFWPWISAAALAAYGLLCFRKHSLGRASILEQLAVVTAAVAWLTVVPPAHFNGFLEGWPVVLFFVYHYFFFFESSVRRRLYGDLYARPHDTKWDVRLPGPFQVGFAVLVLVGHWLAAYEGPELHMISGGWANAGVWALVAVTLFMRYHSVLYLANYSEKVVVPTAVVQFGPYRWVRHPIYASTMLLFSLHCITLRAPLSLLFLVAVCLVYYGRKAEFEEALMVESFGERYTEYMNKVRYRLIPFVY
;
A
#
# COMPACT_ATOMS: atom_id res chain seq x y z
N MET A 1 16.27 36.36 24.57
CA MET A 1 15.50 35.12 24.82
C MET A 1 14.03 35.40 24.57
N GLY A 2 13.23 34.41 24.16
CA GLY A 2 11.76 34.53 24.09
C GLY A 2 11.13 34.28 22.72
N THR A 3 11.20 33.04 22.20
CA THR A 3 10.53 32.66 20.94
C THR A 3 10.03 31.21 20.98
N THR A 4 8.80 30.96 21.44
CA THR A 4 8.15 29.63 21.33
C THR A 4 6.62 29.68 21.49
N ALA A 5 5.95 28.69 20.91
CA ALA A 5 4.62 28.17 21.29
C ALA A 5 3.39 29.12 21.30
N ARG A 6 2.86 29.43 20.10
CA ARG A 6 1.40 29.50 19.85
C ARG A 6 1.06 28.83 18.51
N PHE A 7 -0.23 28.58 18.30
CA PHE A 7 -0.84 27.96 17.08
C PHE A 7 -0.68 26.43 16.90
N LEU A 8 -1.09 25.66 17.91
CA LEU A 8 -1.67 24.32 17.73
C LEU A 8 -2.99 24.19 18.51
N HIS A 9 -4.05 24.85 18.01
CA HIS A 9 -5.42 24.56 18.44
C HIS A 9 -6.12 23.72 17.37
N PHE A 10 -6.32 22.43 17.67
CA PHE A 10 -7.27 21.61 16.93
C PHE A 10 -8.69 21.88 17.47
N PRO A 11 -9.73 21.93 16.61
CA PRO A 11 -11.12 21.95 17.07
C PRO A 11 -11.48 20.62 17.75
N PRO A 12 -12.47 20.61 18.68
CA PRO A 12 -12.93 19.38 19.31
C PRO A 12 -13.56 18.41 18.29
N PRO A 13 -13.51 17.09 18.54
CA PRO A 13 -14.13 16.11 17.65
C PRO A 13 -15.66 16.28 17.62
N LEU A 14 -16.23 16.30 16.42
CA LEU A 14 -17.67 16.29 16.21
C LEU A 14 -18.30 14.96 16.69
N PRO A 15 -19.57 14.97 17.16
CA PRO A 15 -20.24 13.76 17.61
C PRO A 15 -20.37 12.73 16.49
N SER A 16 -20.27 11.44 16.85
CA SER A 16 -20.34 10.33 15.90
C SER A 16 -21.76 10.15 15.34
N PRO A 17 -21.91 9.73 14.07
CA PRO A 17 -23.22 9.45 13.49
C PRO A 17 -23.89 8.25 14.18
N PRO A 18 -25.23 8.24 14.30
CA PRO A 18 -25.95 7.16 14.96
C PRO A 18 -25.75 5.83 14.25
N ARG A 19 -25.49 4.76 15.02
CA ARG A 19 -25.40 3.39 14.46
C ARG A 19 -26.73 3.01 13.80
N PRO A 20 -26.72 2.40 12.59
CA PRO A 20 -27.94 1.88 11.99
C PRO A 20 -28.54 0.79 12.88
N LYS A 21 -29.84 0.87 13.16
CA LYS A 21 -30.58 -0.18 13.86
C LYS A 21 -30.57 -1.47 13.03
N PRO A 22 -30.34 -2.67 13.62
CA PRO A 22 -30.51 -3.91 12.90
C PRO A 22 -31.98 -4.06 12.46
N ARG A 23 -32.21 -4.37 11.18
CA ARG A 23 -33.54 -4.74 10.70
C ARG A 23 -33.87 -6.16 11.20
N PRO A 24 -35.07 -6.43 11.72
CA PRO A 24 -35.49 -7.79 12.03
C PRO A 24 -35.66 -8.57 10.72
N LEU A 25 -34.89 -9.65 10.56
CA LEU A 25 -35.12 -10.63 9.50
C LEU A 25 -36.30 -11.49 9.93
N PHE A 26 -37.40 -11.42 9.16
CA PHE A 26 -38.61 -12.18 9.48
C PHE A 26 -38.40 -13.69 9.28
N SER A 27 -39.09 -14.47 10.11
CA SER A 27 -39.07 -15.92 10.16
C SER A 27 -39.51 -16.60 8.86
N LEU A 28 -38.96 -17.79 8.59
CA LEU A 28 -39.73 -18.91 8.04
C LEU A 28 -39.22 -20.25 8.61
N LEU A 29 -40.16 -21.13 8.95
CA LEU A 29 -40.03 -22.59 9.14
C LEU A 29 -39.05 -23.13 10.20
N ARG A 30 -39.59 -23.31 11.42
CA ARG A 30 -39.34 -24.51 12.26
C ARG A 30 -40.31 -25.62 11.81
N PRO A 31 -39.99 -26.92 11.96
CA PRO A 31 -40.24 -27.65 13.23
C PRO A 31 -39.07 -28.61 13.56
N SER A 32 -39.01 -29.42 14.63
CA SER A 32 -39.78 -29.55 15.89
C SER A 32 -38.95 -30.38 16.87
N LEU A 33 -38.95 -30.02 18.15
CA LEU A 33 -38.95 -30.94 19.31
C LEU A 33 -39.15 -30.10 20.58
N ALA A 34 -39.72 -30.70 21.62
CA ALA A 34 -40.20 -30.01 22.82
C ALA A 34 -39.75 -30.71 24.09
N LEU A 35 -39.67 -29.98 25.19
CA LEU A 35 -39.83 -30.46 26.57
C LEU A 35 -40.15 -29.28 27.52
N SER A 36 -40.69 -29.60 28.69
CA SER A 36 -41.49 -28.69 29.54
C SER A 36 -40.70 -27.77 30.49
N PRO A 37 -41.35 -26.72 31.07
CA PRO A 37 -40.69 -25.68 31.86
C PRO A 37 -40.67 -25.94 33.37
N ASN A 38 -39.94 -25.11 34.12
CA ASN A 38 -40.34 -24.61 35.44
C ASN A 38 -39.59 -23.32 35.83
N SER A 39 -40.17 -22.55 36.75
CA SER A 39 -39.71 -21.23 37.27
C SER A 39 -39.87 -21.22 38.81
N PRO A 40 -39.47 -20.18 39.61
CA PRO A 40 -38.98 -18.83 39.26
C PRO A 40 -37.78 -18.30 40.10
N LEU A 41 -37.48 -17.00 39.92
CA LEU A 41 -36.64 -16.11 40.76
C LEU A 41 -37.29 -15.82 42.16
N PRO A 42 -36.61 -15.26 43.22
CA PRO A 42 -35.85 -13.99 43.15
C PRO A 42 -34.71 -13.63 44.17
N HIS A 43 -33.97 -12.56 43.81
CA HIS A 43 -33.24 -11.53 44.60
C HIS A 43 -32.60 -11.81 45.99
N LYS A 44 -31.29 -11.44 46.14
CA LYS A 44 -30.81 -10.27 46.97
C LYS A 44 -29.29 -10.02 46.90
N PHE A 45 -28.91 -8.74 47.05
CA PHE A 45 -27.60 -8.15 47.44
C PHE A 45 -27.81 -7.43 48.80
N PRO A 46 -26.82 -6.82 49.51
CA PRO A 46 -25.42 -6.48 49.19
C PRO A 46 -24.42 -7.35 50.04
N SER A 47 -23.22 -7.01 50.54
CA SER A 47 -22.49 -5.76 50.85
C SER A 47 -20.95 -5.95 50.90
N LEU A 48 -20.18 -4.87 51.09
CA LEU A 48 -18.74 -4.89 51.38
C LEU A 48 -18.43 -4.49 52.84
N THR A 49 -17.30 -4.98 53.36
CA THR A 49 -16.46 -4.28 54.34
C THR A 49 -14.98 -4.55 54.07
N LEU A 50 -14.11 -3.61 54.44
CA LEU A 50 -12.67 -3.61 54.18
C LEU A 50 -11.93 -3.13 55.44
N SER A 51 -10.82 -3.77 55.81
CA SER A 51 -10.00 -3.35 56.98
C SER A 51 -8.50 -3.56 56.73
N LEU A 52 -7.65 -2.91 57.54
CA LEU A 52 -6.30 -2.49 57.15
C LEU A 52 -5.18 -2.92 58.13
N ARG A 53 -4.27 -3.77 57.63
CA ARG A 53 -2.85 -3.88 58.05
C ARG A 53 -2.63 -4.16 59.57
N PRO A 54 -1.43 -3.95 60.17
CA PRO A 54 -0.39 -4.99 60.15
C PRO A 54 0.24 -5.29 61.52
N ASN A 55 0.99 -6.39 61.64
CA ASN A 55 2.18 -6.37 62.52
C ASN A 55 3.22 -7.44 62.15
N HIS A 56 4.48 -7.18 62.53
CA HIS A 56 5.62 -8.11 62.39
C HIS A 56 5.94 -8.77 63.73
N LYS A 57 6.56 -9.96 63.70
CA LYS A 57 7.50 -10.45 64.72
C LYS A 57 8.37 -11.57 64.15
N HIS A 58 9.67 -11.55 64.47
CA HIS A 58 10.61 -12.64 64.19
C HIS A 58 10.53 -13.70 65.29
N LEU A 59 10.84 -14.97 64.99
CA LEU A 59 11.92 -15.74 65.65
C LEU A 59 12.18 -17.11 64.98
N ALA A 60 13.40 -17.62 65.18
CA ALA A 60 13.85 -19.04 65.20
C ALA A 60 13.44 -20.06 64.10
N LEU A 61 14.46 -20.55 63.36
CA LEU A 61 14.62 -21.95 62.94
C LEU A 61 15.31 -22.74 64.10
N PRO A 62 15.40 -24.11 64.13
CA PRO A 62 15.39 -25.09 63.02
C PRO A 62 14.56 -26.37 63.36
N PRO A 63 14.79 -27.59 62.80
CA PRO A 63 15.42 -28.00 61.53
C PRO A 63 14.50 -28.85 60.60
N GLN A 64 14.97 -29.07 59.37
CA GLN A 64 14.64 -30.21 58.47
C GLN A 64 13.16 -30.62 58.29
N ALA A 65 12.54 -30.11 57.23
CA ALA A 65 11.58 -30.88 56.42
C ALA A 65 12.05 -30.84 54.95
N LEU A 66 12.13 -32.01 54.30
CA LEU A 66 12.70 -32.14 52.96
C LEU A 66 11.70 -31.73 51.86
N SER A 67 12.24 -31.47 50.65
CA SER A 67 11.54 -31.46 49.35
C SER A 67 10.26 -30.61 49.22
N LYS A 68 10.42 -29.39 48.67
CA LYS A 68 9.45 -28.81 47.73
C LYS A 68 10.12 -27.86 46.73
N THR A 69 10.75 -28.43 45.71
CA THR A 69 11.17 -27.70 44.50
C THR A 69 9.92 -27.24 43.76
N SER A 70 9.71 -25.93 43.64
CA SER A 70 8.61 -25.35 42.87
C SER A 70 8.92 -25.44 41.38
N SER A 71 8.38 -26.45 40.70
CA SER A 71 8.34 -26.50 39.24
C SER A 71 7.40 -25.42 38.70
N LEU A 72 7.89 -24.63 37.73
CA LEU A 72 7.04 -23.80 36.89
C LEU A 72 6.12 -24.71 36.04
N PRO A 73 4.82 -24.41 35.91
CA PRO A 73 3.94 -25.15 35.02
C PRO A 73 4.33 -24.86 33.56
N LEU A 74 4.97 -25.83 32.92
CA LEU A 74 5.00 -25.90 31.45
C LEU A 74 3.56 -26.12 30.95
N PRO A 75 3.16 -25.53 29.81
CA PRO A 75 1.86 -25.81 29.22
C PRO A 75 1.78 -27.29 28.80
N SER A 76 0.77 -28.02 29.29
CA SER A 76 0.47 -29.34 28.77
C SER A 76 -0.03 -29.20 27.33
N PHE A 77 0.75 -29.74 26.38
CA PHE A 77 0.28 -29.95 25.02
C PHE A 77 -0.55 -31.23 25.01
N ASP A 78 -1.77 -31.13 25.52
CA ASP A 78 -2.77 -32.19 25.50
C ASP A 78 -3.23 -32.39 24.03
N LEU A 79 -2.46 -33.20 23.31
CA LEU A 79 -2.73 -33.64 21.95
C LEU A 79 -3.88 -34.65 21.99
N ASP A 80 -5.09 -34.10 21.90
CA ASP A 80 -6.37 -34.83 21.92
C ASP A 80 -6.55 -35.66 20.64
N LEU A 81 -5.77 -36.73 20.56
CA LEU A 81 -5.70 -37.67 19.44
C LEU A 81 -6.76 -38.75 19.64
N ASP A 82 -7.83 -38.68 18.84
CA ASP A 82 -8.93 -39.64 18.73
C ASP A 82 -8.44 -41.01 18.21
N LEU A 83 -7.72 -41.74 19.07
CA LEU A 83 -6.99 -42.98 18.76
C LEU A 83 -7.92 -44.12 18.29
N ASP A 84 -9.16 -44.16 18.75
CA ASP A 84 -10.15 -45.20 18.41
C ASP A 84 -10.57 -45.18 16.93
N ARG A 85 -10.22 -44.12 16.19
CA ARG A 85 -10.45 -44.00 14.73
C ARG A 85 -9.20 -44.28 13.88
N VAL A 86 -8.07 -44.58 14.50
CA VAL A 86 -6.77 -44.70 13.81
C VAL A 86 -6.59 -46.10 13.23
N THR A 87 -7.13 -46.32 12.03
CA THR A 87 -6.84 -47.55 11.26
C THR A 87 -5.36 -47.64 10.89
N PRO A 88 -4.74 -48.84 10.86
CA PRO A 88 -3.32 -48.99 10.53
C PRO A 88 -2.99 -48.46 9.11
N LEU A 89 -3.93 -48.58 8.17
CA LEU A 89 -3.81 -48.01 6.83
C LEU A 89 -3.72 -46.47 6.85
N ALA A 90 -4.43 -45.79 7.76
CA ALA A 90 -4.31 -44.36 7.96
C ALA A 90 -2.94 -43.97 8.55
N VAL A 91 -2.40 -44.75 9.49
CA VAL A 91 -1.04 -44.55 10.03
C VAL A 91 0.00 -44.64 8.91
N CYS A 92 -0.04 -45.70 8.09
CA CYS A 92 0.86 -45.86 6.95
C CYS A 92 0.73 -44.74 5.92
N LYS A 93 -0.49 -44.25 5.67
CA LYS A 93 -0.72 -43.11 4.76
C LYS A 93 -0.11 -41.82 5.31
N TRP A 94 -0.34 -41.49 6.59
CA TRP A 94 0.17 -40.27 7.20
C TRP A 94 1.69 -40.31 7.40
N SER A 95 2.27 -41.46 7.76
CA SER A 95 3.73 -41.61 7.86
C SER A 95 4.42 -41.52 6.50
N ALA A 96 3.81 -42.05 5.42
CA ALA A 96 4.31 -41.86 4.06
C ALA A 96 4.25 -40.39 3.61
N VAL A 97 3.14 -39.69 3.88
CA VAL A 97 3.01 -38.23 3.60
C VAL A 97 4.06 -37.43 4.38
N LEU A 98 4.26 -37.74 5.66
CA LEU A 98 5.27 -37.10 6.50
C LEU A 98 6.69 -37.38 6.00
N ALA A 99 7.01 -38.62 5.60
CA ALA A 99 8.31 -38.98 5.04
C ALA A 99 8.59 -38.26 3.71
N ILE A 100 7.59 -38.14 2.84
CA ILE A 100 7.68 -37.36 1.58
C ILE A 100 7.89 -35.87 1.89
N ALA A 101 7.17 -35.31 2.88
CA ALA A 101 7.34 -33.92 3.30
C ALA A 101 8.75 -33.66 3.87
N ILE A 102 9.25 -34.54 4.74
CA ILE A 102 10.61 -34.46 5.30
C ILE A 102 11.66 -34.59 4.19
N ALA A 103 11.48 -35.50 3.23
CA ALA A 103 12.38 -35.64 2.09
C ALA A 103 12.38 -34.40 1.17
N ALA A 104 11.20 -33.82 0.91
CA ALA A 104 11.06 -32.58 0.14
C ALA A 104 11.71 -31.39 0.86
N VAL A 105 11.48 -31.22 2.17
CA VAL A 105 12.12 -30.19 2.99
C VAL A 105 13.64 -30.39 3.03
N LYS A 106 14.13 -31.62 3.25
CA LYS A 106 15.57 -31.92 3.23
C LYS A 106 16.20 -31.57 1.87
N LYS A 107 15.53 -31.91 0.76
CA LYS A 107 15.99 -31.58 -0.60
C LYS A 107 15.98 -30.07 -0.87
N ALA A 108 14.94 -29.36 -0.42
CA ALA A 108 14.85 -27.91 -0.52
C ALA A 108 15.95 -27.21 0.30
N VAL A 109 16.17 -27.63 1.54
CA VAL A 109 17.24 -27.11 2.41
C VAL A 109 18.62 -27.39 1.82
N SER A 110 18.90 -28.61 1.35
CA SER A 110 20.20 -28.92 0.71
C SER A 110 20.42 -28.19 -0.62
N LEU A 111 19.35 -27.78 -1.29
CA LEU A 111 19.41 -26.98 -2.51
C LEU A 111 19.65 -25.49 -2.18
N VAL A 112 18.92 -24.94 -1.21
CA VAL A 112 19.07 -23.53 -0.78
C VAL A 112 20.39 -23.27 -0.03
N LEU A 113 20.94 -24.27 0.65
CA LEU A 113 22.26 -24.21 1.29
C LEU A 113 23.41 -24.64 0.36
N ASN A 114 23.14 -24.95 -0.91
CA ASN A 114 24.21 -25.22 -1.88
C ASN A 114 24.96 -23.91 -2.18
N PRO A 115 26.30 -23.86 -2.08
CA PRO A 115 27.06 -22.63 -2.28
C PRO A 115 26.86 -21.99 -3.66
N PHE A 116 26.54 -22.79 -4.68
CA PHE A 116 26.29 -22.31 -6.05
C PHE A 116 24.82 -21.99 -6.33
N PHE A 117 23.87 -22.37 -5.47
CA PHE A 117 22.44 -22.11 -5.73
C PHE A 117 22.17 -20.61 -5.82
N TRP A 118 22.67 -19.82 -4.86
CA TRP A 118 22.48 -18.38 -4.89
C TRP A 118 23.24 -17.68 -6.03
N THR A 119 24.32 -18.29 -6.55
CA THR A 119 25.02 -17.83 -7.76
C THR A 119 24.16 -18.04 -9.01
N TYR A 120 23.70 -19.26 -9.26
CA TYR A 120 22.86 -19.53 -10.44
C TYR A 120 21.45 -18.94 -10.31
N PHE A 121 20.93 -18.76 -9.10
CA PHE A 121 19.68 -18.05 -8.86
C PHE A 121 19.83 -16.54 -9.05
N SER A 122 20.94 -15.92 -8.62
CA SER A 122 21.15 -14.49 -8.93
C SER A 122 21.32 -14.27 -10.44
N TRP A 123 21.93 -15.21 -11.18
CA TRP A 123 22.01 -15.16 -12.64
C TRP A 123 20.65 -15.07 -13.33
N THR A 124 19.56 -15.61 -12.76
CA THR A 124 18.20 -15.45 -13.33
C THR A 124 17.56 -14.09 -13.09
N TRP A 125 18.22 -13.21 -12.33
CA TRP A 125 17.83 -11.80 -12.13
C TRP A 125 18.86 -10.82 -12.70
N ILE A 126 20.14 -11.20 -12.70
CA ILE A 126 21.24 -10.43 -13.30
C ILE A 126 21.13 -10.47 -14.82
N PHE A 127 21.14 -11.65 -15.46
CA PHE A 127 20.95 -11.77 -16.90
C PHE A 127 19.46 -11.76 -17.24
N TRP A 128 19.04 -10.87 -18.15
CA TRP A 128 17.63 -10.51 -18.30
C TRP A 128 16.73 -11.67 -18.79
N PRO A 129 15.84 -12.21 -17.95
CA PRO A 129 15.00 -13.34 -18.34
C PRO A 129 13.73 -12.87 -19.07
N TRP A 130 13.77 -12.83 -20.41
CA TRP A 130 12.59 -12.58 -21.24
C TRP A 130 11.37 -13.44 -20.85
N ILE A 131 11.61 -14.69 -20.42
CA ILE A 131 10.56 -15.61 -19.93
C ILE A 131 9.86 -15.05 -18.68
N SER A 132 10.61 -14.58 -17.67
CA SER A 132 10.03 -14.00 -16.45
C SER A 132 9.33 -12.67 -16.73
N ALA A 133 9.86 -11.86 -17.65
CA ALA A 133 9.24 -10.62 -18.10
C ALA A 133 7.87 -10.85 -18.75
N ALA A 134 7.81 -11.81 -19.68
CA ALA A 134 6.59 -12.23 -20.36
C ALA A 134 5.59 -12.90 -19.40
N ALA A 135 6.07 -13.74 -18.48
CA ALA A 135 5.23 -14.36 -17.44
C ALA A 135 4.62 -13.29 -16.51
N LEU A 136 5.39 -12.28 -16.11
CA LEU A 136 4.91 -11.16 -15.30
C LEU A 136 3.88 -10.31 -16.06
N ALA A 137 4.11 -10.03 -17.35
CA ALA A 137 3.12 -9.34 -18.19
C ALA A 137 1.82 -10.15 -18.31
N ALA A 138 1.91 -11.44 -18.63
CA ALA A 138 0.76 -12.32 -18.79
C ALA A 138 -0.05 -12.44 -17.48
N TYR A 139 0.65 -12.62 -16.34
CA TYR A 139 0.00 -12.65 -15.03
C TYR A 139 -0.66 -11.30 -14.69
N GLY A 140 0.04 -10.19 -14.92
CA GLY A 140 -0.51 -8.83 -14.76
C GLY A 140 -1.76 -8.59 -15.61
N LEU A 141 -1.77 -9.01 -16.87
CA LEU A 141 -2.93 -8.91 -17.78
C LEU A 141 -4.11 -9.80 -17.32
N LEU A 142 -3.84 -11.00 -16.82
CA LEU A 142 -4.87 -11.88 -16.23
C LEU A 142 -5.47 -11.28 -14.95
N CYS A 143 -4.64 -10.72 -14.07
CA CYS A 143 -5.08 -10.00 -12.88
C CYS A 143 -5.86 -8.73 -13.23
N PHE A 144 -5.44 -7.98 -14.25
CA PHE A 144 -6.16 -6.80 -14.75
C PHE A 144 -7.54 -7.17 -15.30
N ARG A 145 -7.64 -8.27 -16.06
CA ARG A 145 -8.94 -8.81 -16.53
C ARG A 145 -9.84 -9.26 -15.38
N LYS A 146 -9.30 -9.77 -14.27
CA LYS A 146 -10.09 -10.04 -13.05
C LYS A 146 -10.51 -8.74 -12.36
N HIS A 147 -9.68 -7.71 -12.39
CA HIS A 147 -9.96 -6.41 -11.75
C HIS A 147 -11.06 -5.64 -12.48
N SER A 148 -11.02 -5.58 -13.82
CA SER A 148 -12.09 -4.96 -14.63
C SER A 148 -13.43 -5.70 -14.54
N LEU A 149 -13.43 -6.97 -14.11
CA LEU A 149 -14.63 -7.75 -13.77
C LEU A 149 -15.07 -7.60 -12.30
N GLY A 150 -14.39 -6.76 -11.50
CA GLY A 150 -14.70 -6.54 -10.08
C GLY A 150 -14.32 -7.70 -9.14
N ARG A 151 -13.48 -8.65 -9.59
CA ARG A 151 -13.19 -9.92 -8.88
C ARG A 151 -11.75 -10.06 -8.36
N ALA A 152 -10.87 -9.10 -8.64
CA ALA A 152 -9.46 -9.19 -8.23
C ALA A 152 -9.24 -8.89 -6.74
N SER A 153 -8.56 -9.80 -6.05
CA SER A 153 -8.04 -9.61 -4.70
C SER A 153 -6.96 -8.52 -4.63
N ILE A 154 -6.61 -8.08 -3.42
CA ILE A 154 -5.56 -7.07 -3.19
C ILE A 154 -4.20 -7.53 -3.76
N LEU A 155 -3.88 -8.83 -3.67
CA LEU A 155 -2.64 -9.40 -4.21
C LEU A 155 -2.61 -9.38 -5.75
N GLU A 156 -3.76 -9.58 -6.39
CA GLU A 156 -3.87 -9.49 -7.85
C GLU A 156 -3.83 -8.04 -8.32
N GLN A 157 -4.42 -7.11 -7.59
CA GLN A 157 -4.27 -5.67 -7.85
C GLN A 157 -2.81 -5.21 -7.69
N LEU A 158 -2.10 -5.72 -6.68
CA LEU A 158 -0.66 -5.55 -6.53
C LEU A 158 0.10 -6.10 -7.74
N ALA A 159 -0.22 -7.32 -8.20
CA ALA A 159 0.41 -7.91 -9.38
C ALA A 159 0.22 -7.08 -10.66
N VAL A 160 -0.93 -6.41 -10.85
CA VAL A 160 -1.15 -5.46 -11.96
C VAL A 160 -0.16 -4.29 -11.86
N VAL A 161 -0.06 -3.66 -10.69
CA VAL A 161 0.85 -2.51 -10.48
C VAL A 161 2.31 -2.95 -10.64
N THR A 162 2.69 -4.12 -10.10
CA THR A 162 4.05 -4.65 -10.22
C THR A 162 4.42 -4.99 -11.66
N ALA A 163 3.51 -5.61 -12.43
CA ALA A 163 3.75 -5.86 -13.85
C ALA A 163 3.88 -4.55 -14.64
N ALA A 164 2.98 -3.58 -14.43
CA ALA A 164 3.04 -2.29 -15.12
C ALA A 164 4.33 -1.52 -14.79
N VAL A 165 4.71 -1.42 -13.50
CA VAL A 165 5.94 -0.73 -13.09
C VAL A 165 7.18 -1.46 -13.60
N ALA A 166 7.24 -2.80 -13.57
CA ALA A 166 8.35 -3.54 -14.16
C ALA A 166 8.52 -3.19 -15.65
N TRP A 167 7.43 -3.19 -16.42
CA TRP A 167 7.43 -2.92 -17.86
C TRP A 167 7.67 -1.45 -18.23
N LEU A 168 7.53 -0.52 -17.27
CA LEU A 168 8.00 0.86 -17.40
C LEU A 168 9.47 1.03 -17.00
N THR A 169 9.93 0.48 -15.87
CA THR A 169 11.21 0.92 -15.27
C THR A 169 12.35 -0.08 -15.31
N VAL A 170 12.08 -1.38 -15.49
CA VAL A 170 13.07 -2.47 -15.38
C VAL A 170 13.25 -3.23 -16.69
N VAL A 171 12.14 -3.63 -17.32
CA VAL A 171 12.16 -4.35 -18.60
C VAL A 171 12.93 -3.59 -19.69
N PRO A 172 12.74 -2.26 -19.87
CA PRO A 172 13.39 -1.59 -20.99
C PRO A 172 14.92 -1.46 -20.81
N PRO A 173 15.47 -1.00 -19.66
CA PRO A 173 16.91 -1.02 -19.44
C PRO A 173 17.52 -2.41 -19.57
N ALA A 174 16.88 -3.43 -18.97
CA ALA A 174 17.36 -4.81 -19.01
C ALA A 174 17.39 -5.40 -20.43
N HIS A 175 16.43 -5.02 -21.27
CA HIS A 175 16.39 -5.42 -22.68
C HIS A 175 17.61 -4.89 -23.45
N PHE A 176 17.90 -3.59 -23.35
CA PHE A 176 18.99 -2.98 -24.13
C PHE A 176 20.39 -3.27 -23.57
N ASN A 177 20.50 -3.58 -22.27
CA ASN A 177 21.78 -3.92 -21.63
C ASN A 177 22.06 -5.42 -21.55
N GLY A 178 21.04 -6.28 -21.70
CA GLY A 178 21.13 -7.71 -21.46
C GLY A 178 21.20 -8.11 -19.98
N PHE A 179 21.50 -7.17 -19.07
CA PHE A 179 21.58 -7.41 -17.62
C PHE A 179 21.00 -6.27 -16.77
N LEU A 180 20.75 -6.58 -15.50
CA LEU A 180 20.26 -5.66 -14.46
C LEU A 180 21.28 -5.50 -13.34
N GLU A 181 22.18 -4.54 -13.51
CA GLU A 181 23.10 -4.09 -12.47
C GLU A 181 23.11 -2.56 -12.37
N GLY A 182 23.53 -2.03 -11.21
CA GLY A 182 23.60 -0.60 -10.95
C GLY A 182 22.38 -0.02 -10.22
N TRP A 183 22.54 1.21 -9.76
CA TRP A 183 21.53 1.90 -8.94
C TRP A 183 20.21 2.29 -9.64
N PRO A 184 20.09 2.43 -10.99
CA PRO A 184 18.80 2.77 -11.63
C PRO A 184 17.67 1.79 -11.33
N VAL A 185 17.98 0.54 -10.96
CA VAL A 185 17.00 -0.46 -10.49
C VAL A 185 16.18 0.05 -9.30
N VAL A 186 16.70 0.99 -8.50
CA VAL A 186 15.96 1.62 -7.40
C VAL A 186 14.68 2.34 -7.87
N LEU A 187 14.63 2.80 -9.13
CA LEU A 187 13.42 3.42 -9.70
C LEU A 187 12.19 2.49 -9.66
N PHE A 188 12.38 1.18 -9.78
CA PHE A 188 11.32 0.18 -9.62
C PHE A 188 10.61 0.32 -8.28
N PHE A 189 11.39 0.46 -7.20
CA PHE A 189 10.89 0.61 -5.84
C PHE A 189 10.33 2.00 -5.59
N VAL A 190 10.91 3.05 -6.19
CA VAL A 190 10.37 4.43 -6.14
C VAL A 190 9.00 4.51 -6.82
N TYR A 191 8.83 3.92 -8.00
CA TYR A 191 7.55 3.87 -8.72
C TYR A 191 6.53 3.03 -7.94
N HIS A 192 6.90 1.85 -7.44
CA HIS A 192 6.04 1.07 -6.54
C HIS A 192 5.57 1.92 -5.37
N TYR A 193 6.51 2.50 -4.61
CA TYR A 193 6.17 3.31 -3.45
C TYR A 193 5.26 4.49 -3.83
N PHE A 194 5.52 5.19 -4.92
CA PHE A 194 4.71 6.32 -5.41
C PHE A 194 3.24 5.92 -5.68
N PHE A 195 2.99 4.77 -6.31
CA PHE A 195 1.63 4.30 -6.58
C PHE A 195 0.96 3.66 -5.35
N PHE A 196 1.69 2.91 -4.51
CA PHE A 196 1.17 2.37 -3.25
C PHE A 196 0.95 3.43 -2.16
N PHE A 197 1.55 4.60 -2.32
CA PHE A 197 1.53 5.68 -1.34
C PHE A 197 0.12 6.07 -0.89
N GLU A 198 -0.81 6.18 -1.83
CA GLU A 198 -2.18 6.63 -1.57
C GLU A 198 -2.94 5.67 -0.65
N SER A 199 -2.80 4.36 -0.90
CA SER A 199 -3.36 3.32 -0.02
C SER A 199 -2.77 3.36 1.40
N SER A 200 -1.49 3.75 1.52
CA SER A 200 -0.80 3.90 2.79
C SER A 200 -1.29 5.11 3.58
N VAL A 201 -1.56 6.25 2.91
CA VAL A 201 -2.19 7.42 3.55
C VAL A 201 -3.60 7.10 4.01
N ARG A 202 -4.46 6.54 3.14
CA ARG A 202 -5.85 6.23 3.51
C ARG A 202 -5.91 5.31 4.73
N ARG A 203 -5.13 4.22 4.73
CA ARG A 203 -5.01 3.31 5.87
C ARG A 203 -4.52 4.01 7.14
N ARG A 204 -3.56 4.94 7.05
CA ARG A 204 -3.02 5.68 8.20
C ARG A 204 -3.97 6.75 8.74
N LEU A 205 -4.75 7.39 7.87
CA LEU A 205 -5.58 8.56 8.19
C LEU A 205 -7.00 8.18 8.64
N TYR A 206 -7.53 7.05 8.17
CA TYR A 206 -8.90 6.59 8.46
C TYR A 206 -8.99 5.23 9.14
N GLY A 207 -7.94 4.40 9.06
CA GLY A 207 -7.96 3.00 9.52
C GLY A 207 -8.75 2.05 8.60
N ASP A 208 -9.63 2.56 7.75
CA ASP A 208 -10.36 1.81 6.74
C ASP A 208 -9.76 1.94 5.32
N LEU A 209 -10.21 1.05 4.43
CA LEU A 209 -9.89 1.04 2.99
C LEU A 209 -11.16 0.96 2.12
N TYR A 210 -12.35 1.10 2.74
CA TYR A 210 -13.64 0.97 2.05
C TYR A 210 -13.89 2.18 1.14
N ALA A 211 -14.39 1.90 -0.07
CA ALA A 211 -14.90 2.94 -0.95
C ALA A 211 -16.12 3.63 -0.28
N ARG A 212 -16.07 4.96 -0.19
CA ARG A 212 -17.20 5.77 0.30
C ARG A 212 -18.11 6.15 -0.88
N PRO A 213 -19.37 6.56 -0.65
CA PRO A 213 -20.24 7.04 -1.71
C PRO A 213 -19.58 8.22 -2.43
N HIS A 214 -19.45 8.13 -3.75
CA HIS A 214 -18.84 9.15 -4.60
C HIS A 214 -19.88 9.66 -5.60
N ASP A 215 -19.99 10.98 -5.71
CA ASP A 215 -20.86 11.65 -6.69
C ASP A 215 -20.17 11.67 -8.07
N THR A 216 -20.84 11.14 -9.08
CA THR A 216 -20.32 11.02 -10.45
C THR A 216 -20.06 12.37 -11.13
N LYS A 217 -20.55 13.49 -10.57
CA LYS A 217 -20.16 14.84 -11.00
C LYS A 217 -18.65 15.07 -10.94
N TRP A 218 -17.96 14.48 -9.95
CA TRP A 218 -16.54 14.72 -9.69
C TRP A 218 -15.60 13.79 -10.46
N ASP A 219 -16.17 12.91 -11.28
CA ASP A 219 -15.49 11.78 -11.91
C ASP A 219 -14.84 12.19 -13.26
N VAL A 220 -14.02 13.26 -13.22
CA VAL A 220 -13.45 13.93 -14.40
C VAL A 220 -12.45 13.05 -15.14
N ARG A 221 -12.96 12.36 -16.17
CA ARG A 221 -12.21 11.45 -17.05
C ARG A 221 -12.16 11.96 -18.48
N LEU A 222 -10.97 11.95 -19.07
CA LEU A 222 -10.78 12.15 -20.51
C LEU A 222 -11.32 10.94 -21.30
N PRO A 223 -11.65 11.07 -22.60
CA PRO A 223 -12.15 9.96 -23.41
C PRO A 223 -11.21 8.75 -23.41
N GLY A 224 -11.77 7.53 -23.47
CA GLY A 224 -10.99 6.28 -23.44
C GLY A 224 -9.77 6.25 -24.38
N PRO A 225 -9.90 6.65 -25.67
CA PRO A 225 -8.76 6.73 -26.58
C PRO A 225 -7.64 7.68 -26.13
N PHE A 226 -7.95 8.78 -25.44
CA PHE A 226 -6.94 9.69 -24.87
C PHE A 226 -6.20 9.04 -23.69
N GLN A 227 -6.91 8.27 -22.85
CA GLN A 227 -6.28 7.55 -21.72
C GLN A 227 -5.36 6.43 -22.22
N VAL A 228 -5.81 5.65 -23.22
CA VAL A 228 -5.00 4.59 -23.84
C VAL A 228 -3.81 5.18 -24.59
N GLY A 229 -4.02 6.24 -25.38
CA GLY A 229 -2.95 6.95 -26.07
C GLY A 229 -1.88 7.50 -25.11
N PHE A 230 -2.30 8.13 -24.00
CA PHE A 230 -1.37 8.56 -22.95
C PHE A 230 -0.59 7.40 -22.33
N ALA A 231 -1.25 6.29 -21.98
CA ALA A 231 -0.58 5.12 -21.41
C ALA A 231 0.44 4.49 -22.37
N VAL A 232 0.10 4.40 -23.67
CA VAL A 232 1.00 3.90 -24.72
C VAL A 232 2.18 4.85 -24.95
N LEU A 233 1.95 6.16 -25.03
CA LEU A 233 3.02 7.16 -25.20
C LEU A 233 3.94 7.20 -23.97
N VAL A 234 3.41 7.05 -22.75
CA VAL A 234 4.22 6.95 -21.53
C VAL A 234 5.09 5.69 -21.55
N LEU A 235 4.54 4.53 -21.93
CA LEU A 235 5.31 3.30 -22.10
C LEU A 235 6.42 3.46 -23.15
N VAL A 236 6.09 3.98 -24.34
CA VAL A 236 7.06 4.25 -25.41
C VAL A 236 8.18 5.19 -24.94
N GLY A 237 7.86 6.26 -24.20
CA GLY A 237 8.87 7.19 -23.70
C GLY A 237 9.83 6.58 -22.67
N HIS A 238 9.39 5.60 -21.87
CA HIS A 238 10.28 4.85 -20.99
C HIS A 238 11.19 3.88 -21.79
N TRP A 239 10.66 3.26 -22.84
CA TRP A 239 11.47 2.43 -23.75
C TRP A 239 12.49 3.25 -24.55
N LEU A 240 12.12 4.45 -25.00
CA LEU A 240 13.05 5.40 -25.62
C LEU A 240 14.12 5.86 -24.62
N ALA A 241 13.77 6.16 -23.36
CA ALA A 241 14.74 6.56 -22.35
C ALA A 241 15.81 5.48 -22.06
N ALA A 242 15.42 4.21 -22.15
CA ALA A 242 16.33 3.08 -22.00
C ALA A 242 17.14 2.72 -23.27
N TYR A 243 16.73 3.23 -24.43
CA TYR A 243 17.46 3.10 -25.70
C TYR A 243 18.43 4.28 -25.92
N GLU A 244 18.05 5.48 -25.49
CA GLU A 244 18.85 6.71 -25.55
C GLU A 244 19.94 6.77 -24.47
N GLY A 245 19.68 6.16 -23.30
CA GLY A 245 20.60 6.16 -22.18
C GLY A 245 21.87 5.32 -22.40
N PRO A 246 23.00 5.68 -21.79
CA PRO A 246 24.20 4.86 -21.81
C PRO A 246 24.00 3.58 -20.98
N GLU A 247 24.89 2.61 -21.19
CA GLU A 247 24.85 1.32 -20.50
C GLU A 247 24.83 1.50 -18.97
N LEU A 248 24.02 0.71 -18.28
CA LEU A 248 23.64 0.92 -16.88
C LEU A 248 24.83 0.96 -15.92
N HIS A 249 25.88 0.19 -16.22
CA HIS A 249 27.11 0.14 -15.44
C HIS A 249 27.97 1.42 -15.59
N MET A 250 27.81 2.18 -16.68
CA MET A 250 28.46 3.48 -16.90
C MET A 250 27.75 4.63 -16.15
N ILE A 251 26.55 4.40 -15.63
CA ILE A 251 25.79 5.39 -14.84
C ILE A 251 26.34 5.43 -13.40
N SER A 252 27.47 6.12 -13.25
CA SER A 252 28.21 6.38 -12.00
C SER A 252 27.31 6.46 -10.76
N GLY A 253 27.62 5.68 -9.72
CA GLY A 253 26.80 5.58 -8.51
C GLY A 253 27.10 6.63 -7.42
N GLY A 254 26.45 6.47 -6.26
CA GLY A 254 26.73 7.25 -5.05
C GLY A 254 26.43 8.74 -5.16
N TRP A 255 27.28 9.56 -4.52
CA TRP A 255 27.08 11.01 -4.38
C TRP A 255 27.08 11.79 -5.70
N ALA A 256 27.61 11.22 -6.80
CA ALA A 256 27.52 11.81 -8.13
C ALA A 256 26.07 12.10 -8.57
N ASN A 257 25.09 11.33 -8.06
CA ASN A 257 23.67 11.54 -8.33
C ASN A 257 22.93 12.22 -7.16
N ALA A 258 23.60 12.97 -6.29
CA ALA A 258 22.94 13.66 -5.17
C ALA A 258 21.76 14.54 -5.61
N GLY A 259 21.87 15.21 -6.76
CA GLY A 259 20.76 15.95 -7.37
C GLY A 259 19.59 15.06 -7.79
N VAL A 260 19.84 13.84 -8.26
CA VAL A 260 18.77 12.88 -8.60
C VAL A 260 18.11 12.33 -7.34
N TRP A 261 18.87 12.03 -6.28
CA TRP A 261 18.31 11.65 -4.98
C TRP A 261 17.47 12.78 -4.35
N ALA A 262 17.88 14.04 -4.52
CA ALA A 262 17.05 15.18 -4.15
C ALA A 262 15.75 15.24 -4.97
N LEU A 263 15.80 14.98 -6.28
CA LEU A 263 14.60 14.88 -7.13
C LEU A 263 13.67 13.71 -6.72
N VAL A 264 14.21 12.55 -6.34
CA VAL A 264 13.43 11.44 -5.73
C VAL A 264 12.70 11.95 -4.48
N ALA A 265 13.43 12.59 -3.56
CA ALA A 265 12.88 13.10 -2.31
C ALA A 265 11.78 14.15 -2.56
N VAL A 266 11.99 15.11 -3.46
CA VAL A 266 10.99 16.13 -3.86
C VAL A 266 9.77 15.48 -4.51
N THR A 267 9.95 14.49 -5.38
CA THR A 267 8.85 13.75 -6.04
C THR A 267 7.96 13.06 -5.00
N LEU A 268 8.58 12.31 -4.09
CA LEU A 268 7.87 11.59 -3.03
C LEU A 268 7.25 12.54 -2.00
N PHE A 269 7.93 13.62 -1.63
CA PHE A 269 7.40 14.67 -0.74
C PHE A 269 6.17 15.39 -1.35
N MET A 270 6.23 15.72 -2.64
CA MET A 270 5.12 16.38 -3.33
C MET A 270 3.93 15.43 -3.46
N ARG A 271 4.14 14.15 -3.81
CA ARG A 271 3.08 13.12 -3.77
C ARG A 271 2.53 12.96 -2.35
N TYR A 272 3.41 12.92 -1.34
CA TYR A 272 3.05 12.76 0.08
C TYR A 272 2.05 13.82 0.53
N HIS A 273 2.46 15.08 0.46
CA HIS A 273 1.66 16.17 0.98
C HIS A 273 0.42 16.46 0.12
N SER A 274 0.50 16.29 -1.20
CA SER A 274 -0.66 16.54 -2.07
C SER A 274 -1.82 15.59 -1.78
N VAL A 275 -1.53 14.29 -1.61
CA VAL A 275 -2.54 13.29 -1.24
C VAL A 275 -3.02 13.49 0.20
N LEU A 276 -2.12 13.75 1.16
CA LEU A 276 -2.49 13.96 2.56
C LEU A 276 -3.41 15.18 2.77
N TYR A 277 -3.12 16.30 2.08
CA TYR A 277 -3.97 17.49 2.16
C TYR A 277 -5.27 17.33 1.38
N LEU A 278 -5.28 16.64 0.23
CA LEU A 278 -6.51 16.41 -0.54
C LEU A 278 -7.46 15.45 0.18
N ALA A 279 -6.97 14.30 0.65
CA ALA A 279 -7.79 13.26 1.27
C ALA A 279 -8.65 13.78 2.42
N ASN A 280 -8.13 14.73 3.22
CA ASN A 280 -8.87 15.37 4.31
C ASN A 280 -10.12 16.16 3.87
N TYR A 281 -10.25 16.50 2.58
CA TYR A 281 -11.33 17.30 2.01
C TYR A 281 -12.12 16.54 0.94
N SER A 282 -11.54 15.54 0.28
CA SER A 282 -12.19 14.70 -0.72
C SER A 282 -12.77 13.38 -0.20
N GLU A 283 -12.10 12.69 0.73
CA GLU A 283 -12.57 11.37 1.22
C GLU A 283 -13.48 11.48 2.46
N LYS A 284 -13.63 12.67 3.07
CA LYS A 284 -14.51 12.88 4.23
C LYS A 284 -15.96 13.26 3.87
N VAL A 285 -16.23 13.67 2.63
CA VAL A 285 -17.53 14.19 2.20
C VAL A 285 -17.82 13.74 0.77
N VAL A 286 -19.08 13.40 0.48
CA VAL A 286 -19.53 12.95 -0.87
C VAL A 286 -19.34 14.05 -1.94
N VAL A 287 -19.36 15.31 -1.52
CA VAL A 287 -19.11 16.51 -2.32
C VAL A 287 -18.02 17.33 -1.62
N PRO A 288 -16.93 17.73 -2.30
CA PRO A 288 -15.89 18.57 -1.70
C PRO A 288 -16.45 19.88 -1.13
N THR A 289 -16.05 20.25 0.09
CA THR A 289 -16.65 21.39 0.83
C THR A 289 -15.82 22.68 0.80
N ALA A 290 -14.54 22.60 0.44
CA ALA A 290 -13.64 23.75 0.36
C ALA A 290 -12.49 23.52 -0.63
N VAL A 291 -11.96 24.61 -1.18
CA VAL A 291 -10.77 24.62 -2.03
C VAL A 291 -9.51 24.46 -1.17
N VAL A 292 -8.69 23.46 -1.46
CA VAL A 292 -7.41 23.21 -0.77
C VAL A 292 -6.34 24.16 -1.32
N GLN A 293 -5.84 25.09 -0.50
CA GLN A 293 -4.84 26.11 -0.90
C GLN A 293 -3.47 25.99 -0.20
N PHE A 294 -3.26 24.95 0.61
CA PHE A 294 -2.10 24.79 1.50
C PHE A 294 -1.29 23.52 1.17
N GLY A 295 -0.08 23.42 1.73
CA GLY A 295 0.87 22.40 1.28
C GLY A 295 1.39 22.71 -0.13
N PRO A 296 1.54 21.69 -1.01
CA PRO A 296 1.95 21.86 -2.40
C PRO A 296 1.00 22.73 -3.24
N TYR A 297 -0.28 22.74 -2.90
CA TYR A 297 -1.32 23.53 -3.58
C TYR A 297 -1.10 25.05 -3.51
N ARG A 298 -0.13 25.53 -2.71
CA ARG A 298 0.27 26.95 -2.68
C ARG A 298 1.20 27.36 -3.83
N TRP A 299 1.80 26.39 -4.52
CA TRP A 299 2.83 26.63 -5.55
C TRP A 299 2.34 26.28 -6.96
N VAL A 300 1.59 25.19 -7.10
CA VAL A 300 0.92 24.77 -8.34
C VAL A 300 -0.48 24.26 -8.02
N ARG A 301 -1.44 24.42 -8.94
CA ARG A 301 -2.84 24.03 -8.71
C ARG A 301 -3.08 22.52 -8.74
N HIS A 302 -2.31 21.76 -9.54
CA HIS A 302 -2.43 20.31 -9.67
C HIS A 302 -1.14 19.56 -9.28
N PRO A 303 -0.71 19.63 -8.00
CA PRO A 303 0.58 19.09 -7.55
C PRO A 303 0.64 17.55 -7.58
N ILE A 304 -0.51 16.86 -7.62
CA ILE A 304 -0.55 15.40 -7.84
C ILE A 304 -0.05 15.07 -9.25
N TYR A 305 -0.54 15.78 -10.29
CA TYR A 305 -0.08 15.58 -11.66
C TYR A 305 1.37 16.02 -11.83
N ALA A 306 1.75 17.17 -11.25
CA ALA A 306 3.15 17.60 -11.19
C ALA A 306 4.08 16.51 -10.59
N SER A 307 3.64 15.80 -9.54
CA SER A 307 4.42 14.71 -8.94
C SER A 307 4.57 13.50 -9.87
N THR A 308 3.56 13.16 -10.68
CA THR A 308 3.67 12.07 -11.68
C THR A 308 4.54 12.49 -12.87
N MET A 309 4.45 13.74 -13.31
CA MET A 309 5.34 14.31 -14.32
C MET A 309 6.80 14.27 -13.86
N LEU A 310 7.07 14.64 -12.60
CA LEU A 310 8.40 14.59 -12.04
C LEU A 310 8.92 13.15 -11.87
N LEU A 311 8.04 12.18 -11.56
CA LEU A 311 8.38 10.75 -11.53
C LEU A 311 8.84 10.23 -12.91
N PHE A 312 8.13 10.57 -13.99
CA PHE A 312 8.51 10.19 -15.36
C PHE A 312 9.77 10.92 -15.83
N SER A 313 9.91 12.20 -15.46
CA SER A 313 11.13 12.98 -15.72
C SER A 313 12.35 12.40 -15.02
N LEU A 314 12.20 11.97 -13.76
CA LEU A 314 13.22 11.33 -12.93
C LEU A 314 13.77 10.05 -13.58
N HIS A 315 12.94 9.25 -14.25
CA HIS A 315 13.40 8.07 -14.99
C HIS A 315 14.34 8.45 -16.15
N CYS A 316 13.95 9.42 -16.98
CA CYS A 316 14.79 9.89 -18.09
C CYS A 316 16.09 10.56 -17.59
N ILE A 317 16.02 11.36 -16.52
CA ILE A 317 17.18 12.01 -15.90
C ILE A 317 18.15 10.96 -15.33
N THR A 318 17.63 9.90 -14.70
CA THR A 318 18.43 8.77 -14.18
C THR A 318 19.15 8.04 -15.30
N LEU A 319 18.46 7.78 -16.42
CA LEU A 319 19.01 7.15 -17.61
C LEU A 319 19.78 8.12 -18.54
N ARG A 320 19.99 9.38 -18.11
CA ARG A 320 20.74 10.41 -18.88
C ARG A 320 20.16 10.67 -20.29
N ALA A 321 18.84 10.54 -20.46
CA ALA A 321 18.11 10.55 -21.74
C ALA A 321 17.29 11.86 -21.96
N PRO A 322 17.90 12.96 -22.48
CA PRO A 322 17.25 14.27 -22.60
C PRO A 322 16.14 14.37 -23.66
N LEU A 323 16.19 13.63 -24.77
CA LEU A 323 15.15 13.66 -25.81
C LEU A 323 13.89 12.95 -25.31
N SER A 324 14.06 11.79 -24.65
CA SER A 324 12.99 11.04 -24.01
C SER A 324 12.36 11.80 -22.84
N LEU A 325 13.16 12.58 -22.10
CA LEU A 325 12.68 13.54 -21.10
C LEU A 325 11.76 14.59 -21.74
N LEU A 326 12.21 15.25 -22.81
CA LEU A 326 11.41 16.26 -23.53
C LEU A 326 10.09 15.67 -24.06
N PHE A 327 10.16 14.47 -24.64
CA PHE A 327 9.00 13.73 -25.13
C PHE A 327 7.99 13.42 -24.02
N LEU A 328 8.42 12.82 -22.91
CA LEU A 328 7.50 12.50 -21.79
C LEU A 328 6.92 13.76 -21.13
N VAL A 329 7.70 14.84 -21.00
CA VAL A 329 7.20 16.12 -20.49
C VAL A 329 6.11 16.69 -21.42
N ALA A 330 6.32 16.65 -22.74
CA ALA A 330 5.32 17.11 -23.72
C ALA A 330 4.04 16.26 -23.68
N VAL A 331 4.16 14.93 -23.69
CA VAL A 331 3.03 13.98 -23.57
C VAL A 331 2.23 14.24 -22.28
N CYS A 332 2.92 14.48 -21.17
CA CYS A 332 2.30 14.84 -19.91
C CYS A 332 1.63 16.21 -19.91
N LEU A 333 2.23 17.24 -20.48
CA LEU A 333 1.63 18.58 -20.55
C LEU A 333 0.32 18.56 -21.33
N VAL A 334 0.26 17.84 -22.46
CA VAL A 334 -0.97 17.68 -23.24
C VAL A 334 -2.06 16.95 -22.44
N TYR A 335 -1.74 15.82 -21.82
CA TYR A 335 -2.73 15.02 -21.09
C TYR A 335 -3.18 15.67 -19.78
N TYR A 336 -2.25 16.04 -18.90
CA TYR A 336 -2.56 16.64 -17.60
C TYR A 336 -3.03 18.09 -17.72
N GLY A 337 -2.56 18.87 -18.70
CA GLY A 337 -3.09 20.20 -18.97
C GLY A 337 -4.57 20.16 -19.35
N ARG A 338 -4.94 19.28 -20.28
CA ARG A 338 -6.34 19.10 -20.69
C ARG A 338 -7.22 18.47 -19.60
N LYS A 339 -6.67 17.60 -18.74
CA LYS A 339 -7.41 17.10 -17.55
C LYS A 339 -7.62 18.21 -16.51
N ALA A 340 -6.57 19.00 -16.24
CA ALA A 340 -6.63 20.14 -15.34
C ALA A 340 -7.65 21.19 -15.82
N GLU A 341 -7.81 21.42 -17.12
CA GLU A 341 -8.83 22.33 -17.67
C GLU A 341 -10.27 21.91 -17.34
N PHE A 342 -10.61 20.62 -17.51
CA PHE A 342 -11.94 20.13 -17.14
C PHE A 342 -12.17 20.15 -15.62
N GLU A 343 -11.12 19.91 -14.82
CA GLU A 343 -11.19 19.99 -13.35
C GLU A 343 -11.31 21.45 -12.86
N GLU A 344 -10.56 22.38 -13.43
CA GLU A 344 -10.67 23.82 -13.16
C GLU A 344 -12.07 24.33 -13.51
N ALA A 345 -12.64 23.94 -14.66
CA ALA A 345 -14.00 24.31 -15.04
C ALA A 345 -15.05 23.80 -14.05
N LEU A 346 -14.99 22.52 -13.64
CA LEU A 346 -15.89 21.93 -12.65
C LEU A 346 -15.77 22.59 -11.27
N MET A 347 -14.55 22.97 -10.88
CA MET A 347 -14.28 23.67 -9.63
C MET A 347 -14.80 25.11 -9.66
N VAL A 348 -14.69 25.84 -10.78
CA VAL A 348 -15.33 27.15 -10.95
C VAL A 348 -16.86 27.02 -10.91
N GLU A 349 -17.45 26.04 -11.58
CA GLU A 349 -18.90 25.80 -11.56
C GLU A 349 -19.42 25.53 -10.13
N SER A 350 -18.64 24.82 -9.32
CA SER A 350 -19.08 24.34 -8.00
C SER A 350 -18.67 25.22 -6.81
N PHE A 351 -17.62 26.04 -6.94
CA PHE A 351 -17.12 26.94 -5.88
C PHE A 351 -17.15 28.43 -6.25
N GLY A 352 -17.38 28.77 -7.52
CA GLY A 352 -17.43 30.13 -8.03
C GLY A 352 -16.17 30.93 -7.72
N GLU A 353 -16.39 32.17 -7.26
CA GLU A 353 -15.36 33.16 -6.93
C GLU A 353 -14.22 32.62 -6.05
N ARG A 354 -14.51 31.75 -5.07
CA ARG A 354 -13.49 31.15 -4.18
C ARG A 354 -12.43 30.33 -4.91
N TYR A 355 -12.75 29.77 -6.08
CA TYR A 355 -11.78 29.07 -6.91
C TYR A 355 -11.08 30.04 -7.87
N THR A 356 -11.79 31.04 -8.40
CA THR A 356 -11.19 32.12 -9.21
C THR A 356 -10.13 32.92 -8.43
N GLU A 357 -10.40 33.27 -7.17
CA GLU A 357 -9.42 33.87 -6.25
C GLU A 357 -8.17 32.99 -6.11
N TYR A 358 -8.36 31.67 -5.96
CA TYR A 358 -7.27 30.71 -5.87
C TYR A 358 -6.45 30.61 -7.17
N MET A 359 -7.11 30.64 -8.34
CA MET A 359 -6.44 30.67 -9.64
C MET A 359 -5.62 31.95 -9.83
N ASN A 360 -6.15 33.11 -9.41
CA ASN A 360 -5.43 34.39 -9.44
C ASN A 360 -4.20 34.39 -8.52
N LYS A 361 -4.31 33.72 -7.36
CA LYS A 361 -3.25 33.62 -6.35
C LYS A 361 -2.15 32.60 -6.70
N VAL A 362 -2.53 31.46 -7.31
CA VAL A 362 -1.62 30.37 -7.68
C VAL A 362 -1.61 30.23 -9.20
N ARG A 363 -0.77 31.04 -9.85
CA ARG A 363 -0.72 31.20 -11.31
C ARG A 363 -0.44 29.91 -12.08
N TYR A 364 0.39 29.02 -11.55
CA TYR A 364 0.88 27.82 -12.23
C TYR A 364 -0.03 26.59 -12.05
N ARG A 365 -0.29 25.85 -13.13
CA ARG A 365 -1.08 24.61 -13.16
C ARG A 365 -0.28 23.40 -12.68
N LEU A 366 0.88 23.16 -13.28
CA LEU A 366 1.66 21.92 -13.21
C LEU A 366 3.15 22.15 -12.93
N ILE A 367 3.78 23.10 -13.63
CA ILE A 367 5.22 23.36 -13.55
C ILE A 367 5.44 24.77 -13.00
N PRO A 368 6.05 24.91 -11.79
CA PRO A 368 6.38 26.21 -11.23
C PRO A 368 7.19 27.05 -12.23
N PHE A 369 6.83 28.33 -12.38
CA PHE A 369 7.49 29.30 -13.27
C PHE A 369 7.35 29.02 -14.79
N VAL A 370 6.62 27.98 -15.21
CA VAL A 370 6.46 27.63 -16.64
C VAL A 370 4.99 27.51 -17.06
N TYR A 371 4.20 26.66 -16.38
CA TYR A 371 2.82 26.36 -16.78
C TYR A 371 1.92 26.02 -15.60
#